data_AF-A0A5J5EHY0-F1
#
_entry.id   AF-A0A5J5EHY0-F1
#
_cell.length_a   1.000
_cell.length_b   1.000
_cell.length_c   1.000
_cell.angle_alpha   90.00
_cell.angle_beta   90.00
_cell.angle_gamma   90.00
#
_symmetry.space_group_name_H-M   'P 1'
#
loop_
_entity.id
_entity.type
_entity.pdbx_description
1 polymer ?
#
loop_
_entity_poly.entity_id
_entity_poly.type
_entity_poly.pdbx_seq_one_letter_code
_entity_poly.pdbx_strand_id
1 'polypeptide(L)' 'VTWSAEKYQRLLAATVAAHPELKLNYNKIAAMFGEGTTYDSIETRYRQVKKQAKELQAEIESGIRPAEAPPTPRKRKQAG' A
#
# COMPACT_ATOMS: atom_id res chain seq x y z
N VAL A 1 -14.27 -5.05 1.87
CA VAL A 1 -12.85 -5.17 2.30
C VAL A 1 -12.76 -4.81 3.78
N THR A 2 -12.39 -5.76 4.66
CA THR A 2 -12.02 -5.43 6.04
C THR A 2 -10.63 -4.80 6.03
N TRP A 3 -10.45 -3.61 6.58
CA TRP A 3 -9.18 -2.90 6.59
C TRP A 3 -8.30 -3.36 7.77
N SER A 4 -7.05 -3.71 7.48
CA SER A 4 -6.02 -4.10 8.46
C SER A 4 -4.73 -3.34 8.17
N ALA A 5 -3.80 -3.28 9.13
CA ALA A 5 -2.50 -2.63 8.93
C ALA A 5 -1.76 -3.17 7.70
N GLU A 6 -1.78 -4.49 7.51
CA GLU A 6 -1.20 -5.16 6.33
C GLU A 6 -1.85 -4.72 5.02
N LYS A 7 -3.17 -4.51 5.01
CA LYS A 7 -3.88 -4.03 3.83
C LYS A 7 -3.59 -2.56 3.52
N TYR A 8 -3.37 -1.73 4.52
CA TYR A 8 -2.89 -0.36 4.31
C TYR A 8 -1.45 -0.36 3.75
N GLN A 9 -0.58 -1.25 4.22
CA GLN A 9 0.75 -1.41 3.65
C GLN A 9 0.69 -1.89 2.19
N ARG A 10 -0.18 -2.86 1.89
CA ARG A 10 -0.41 -3.33 0.51
C ARG A 10 -1.00 -2.23 -0.38
N LEU A 11 -1.87 -1.38 0.16
CA LEU A 11 -2.38 -0.21 -0.56
C LEU A 11 -1.26 0.77 -0.90
N LEU A 12 -0.38 1.10 0.05
CA LEU A 12 0.79 1.95 -0.21
C LEU A 12 1.72 1.32 -1.26
N ALA A 13 1.94 0.00 -1.19
CA ALA A 13 2.76 -0.72 -2.15
C ALA A 13 2.14 -0.69 -3.56
N ALA A 14 0.82 -0.87 -3.67
CA ALA A 14 0.10 -0.77 -4.94
C ALA A 14 0.19 0.64 -5.54
N THR A 15 0.08 1.70 -4.71
CA THR A 15 0.27 3.09 -5.17
C THR A 15 1.69 3.34 -5.68
N VAL A 16 2.71 2.86 -4.96
CA VAL A 16 4.11 2.96 -5.41
C VAL A 16 4.33 2.15 -6.69
N ALA A 17 3.72 0.97 -6.81
CA ALA A 17 3.79 0.12 -8.00
C ALA A 17 3.16 0.80 -9.23
N ALA A 18 2.02 1.49 -9.06
CA ALA A 18 1.35 2.21 -10.12
C ALA A 18 2.09 3.48 -10.58
N HIS A 19 2.99 4.01 -9.75
CA HIS A 19 3.77 5.22 -10.03
C HIS A 19 5.28 4.96 -9.87
N PRO A 20 5.91 4.21 -10.79
CA PRO A 20 7.34 3.86 -10.68
C PRO A 20 8.27 5.09 -10.68
N GLU A 21 7.84 6.21 -11.23
CA GLU A 21 8.61 7.47 -11.24
C GLU A 21 8.45 8.31 -9.95
N LEU A 22 7.60 7.88 -9.02
CA LEU A 22 7.33 8.63 -7.79
C LEU A 22 8.57 8.71 -6.89
N LYS A 23 9.13 9.92 -6.79
CA LYS A 23 10.22 10.24 -5.87
C LYS A 23 9.66 10.70 -4.53
N LEU A 24 9.73 9.83 -3.54
CA LEU A 24 9.31 10.13 -2.17
C LEU A 24 10.37 10.98 -1.46
N ASN A 25 9.95 12.14 -0.94
CA ASN A 25 10.80 12.98 -0.10
C ASN A 25 10.66 12.55 1.36
N TYR A 26 11.51 11.64 1.82
CA TYR A 26 11.43 11.07 3.17
C TYR A 26 11.66 12.10 4.28
N ASN A 27 12.44 13.16 4.05
CA ASN A 27 12.59 14.25 5.02
C ASN A 27 11.26 14.98 5.25
N LYS A 28 10.55 15.32 4.18
CA LYS A 28 9.22 15.95 4.29
C LYS A 28 8.20 15.00 4.90
N ILE A 29 8.24 13.72 4.53
CA ILE A 29 7.35 12.71 5.12
C ILE A 29 7.60 12.56 6.62
N ALA A 30 8.86 12.49 7.05
CA ALA A 30 9.23 12.43 8.46
C ALA A 30 8.73 13.66 9.23
N ALA A 31 8.91 14.87 8.68
CA ALA A 31 8.40 16.11 9.26
C ALA A 31 6.87 16.14 9.35
N MET A 32 6.16 15.60 8.36
CA MET A 32 4.69 15.53 8.36
C MET A 32 4.16 14.42 9.28
N PHE A 33 4.87 13.31 9.39
CA PHE A 33 4.49 12.19 10.25
C PHE A 33 4.65 12.55 11.73
N GLY A 34 5.67 13.35 12.07
CA GLY A 34 5.90 13.80 13.44
C GLY A 34 6.44 12.69 14.34
N GLU A 35 6.11 12.73 15.63
CA GLU A 35 6.51 11.73 16.64
C GLU A 35 8.03 11.53 16.80
N GLY A 36 8.84 12.53 16.44
CA GLY A 36 10.30 12.38 16.44
C GLY A 36 10.82 11.42 15.36
N THR A 37 9.98 11.09 14.38
CA THR A 37 10.34 10.15 13.31
C THR A 37 11.42 10.76 12.42
N THR A 38 12.45 9.97 12.14
CA THR A 38 13.59 10.41 11.31
C THR A 38 13.43 9.95 9.86
N TYR A 39 14.26 10.53 8.98
CA TYR A 39 14.42 10.06 7.60
C TYR A 39 14.63 8.55 7.54
N ASP A 40 15.57 8.02 8.34
CA ASP A 40 15.94 6.59 8.31
C ASP A 40 14.78 5.69 8.74
N SER A 41 13.97 6.16 9.70
CA SER A 41 12.78 5.45 10.16
C SER A 41 11.74 5.34 9.05
N ILE A 42 11.48 6.44 8.34
CA ILE A 42 10.58 6.46 7.17
C ILE A 42 11.16 5.63 6.02
N GLU A 43 12.46 5.77 5.71
CA GLU A 43 13.10 5.05 4.63
C GLU A 43 13.03 3.54 4.85
N THR A 44 13.28 3.08 6.09
CA THR A 44 13.19 1.66 6.47
C THR A 44 11.79 1.10 6.23
N ARG A 45 10.74 1.86 6.61
CA ARG A 45 9.34 1.46 6.36
C ARG A 45 9.05 1.42 4.86
N TYR A 46 9.47 2.44 4.11
CA TYR A 46 9.25 2.48 2.67
C TYR A 46 10.09 1.47 1.87
N ARG A 47 11.20 0.94 2.39
CA ARG A 47 11.91 -0.20 1.78
C ARG A 47 11.01 -1.43 1.72
N GLN A 48 10.27 -1.73 2.78
CA GLN A 48 9.32 -2.86 2.80
C GLN A 48 8.19 -2.64 1.79
N VAL A 49 7.63 -1.42 1.75
CA VAL A 49 6.59 -1.03 0.78
C VAL A 49 7.11 -1.15 -0.65
N LYS A 50 8.32 -0.67 -0.95
CA LYS A 50 8.95 -0.77 -2.27
C LYS A 50 9.22 -2.21 -2.69
N LYS A 51 9.62 -3.08 -1.76
CA LYS A 51 9.78 -4.51 -2.02
C LYS A 51 8.45 -5.14 -2.44
N GLN A 52 7.40 -4.90 -1.66
CA GLN A 52 6.05 -5.38 -2.00
C GLN A 52 5.54 -4.77 -3.31
N ALA A 53 5.85 -3.51 -3.61
CA ALA A 53 5.46 -2.88 -4.86
C ALA A 53 6.08 -3.60 -6.08
N LYS A 54 7.35 -4.00 -5.99
CA LYS A 54 8.03 -4.79 -7.03
C LYS A 54 7.41 -6.18 -7.17
N GLU A 55 7.09 -6.84 -6.06
CA GLU A 55 6.40 -8.15 -6.08
C GLU A 55 5.04 -8.02 -6.78
N LEU A 56 4.26 -6.99 -6.45
CA LEU A 56 2.97 -6.73 -7.11
C LEU A 56 3.11 -6.43 -8.61
N GLN A 57 4.13 -5.67 -9.02
CA GLN A 57 4.40 -5.45 -10.45
C GLN A 57 4.74 -6.76 -11.16
N ALA A 58 5.61 -7.57 -10.58
CA ALA A 58 6.01 -8.86 -11.15
C ALA A 58 4.82 -9.84 -11.25
N GLU A 59 3.95 -9.89 -10.23
CA GLU A 59 2.71 -10.68 -10.26
C GLU A 59 1.83 -10.27 -11.45
N ILE A 60 1.57 -8.96 -11.60
CA ILE A 60 0.74 -8.43 -12.70
C ILE A 60 1.38 -8.70 -14.07
N GLU A 61 2.68 -8.47 -14.22
CA GLU A 61 3.43 -8.73 -15.46
C GLU A 61 3.44 -10.21 -15.83
N SER A 62 3.51 -11.11 -14.84
CA SER A 62 3.41 -12.56 -15.04
C SER A 62 1.99 -13.05 -15.39
N GLY A 63 1.00 -12.15 -15.46
CA GLY A 63 -0.40 -12.48 -15.74
C GLY A 63 -1.16 -13.08 -14.56
N ILE A 64 -0.52 -13.21 -13.39
CA ILE A 64 -1.16 -13.62 -12.14
C ILE A 64 -1.85 -12.38 -11.56
N ARG A 65 -3.16 -12.26 -11.77
CA ARG A 65 -3.94 -11.25 -11.04
C ARG A 65 -3.83 -11.56 -9.55
N PRO A 66 -3.36 -10.63 -8.70
CA PRO A 66 -3.39 -10.84 -7.25
C PRO A 66 -4.84 -11.11 -6.85
N ALA A 67 -5.07 -12.29 -6.27
CA ALA A 67 -6.39 -12.88 -6.03
C ALA A 67 -7.44 -11.83 -5.66
N GLU A 68 -8.54 -11.79 -6.42
CA GLU A 68 -9.74 -11.05 -6.06
C GLU A 68 -10.07 -11.31 -4.60
N ALA A 69 -10.05 -10.27 -3.77
CA ALA A 69 -10.80 -10.34 -2.53
C ALA A 69 -12.26 -10.63 -2.92
N PRO A 70 -12.90 -11.68 -2.37
CA PRO A 70 -14.25 -12.04 -2.77
C PRO A 70 -15.15 -10.81 -2.61
N PRO A 71 -16.09 -10.58 -3.55
CA PRO A 71 -17.01 -9.45 -3.45
C PRO A 71 -17.74 -9.58 -2.11
N THR A 72 -17.44 -8.69 -1.16
CA THR A 72 -18.17 -8.65 0.10
C THR A 72 -19.65 -8.47 -0.23
N PRO A 73 -20.55 -9.33 0.27
CA PRO A 73 -21.97 -9.21 -0.01
C PRO A 73 -22.43 -7.80 0.38
N ARG A 74 -22.93 -7.02 -0.59
CA ARG A 74 -23.62 -5.76 -0.30
C ARG A 74 -24.87 -6.15 0.48
N LYS A 75 -24.85 -5.97 1.80
CA LYS A 75 -26.04 -6.14 2.65
C LYS A 75 -27.04 -5.06 2.22
N ARG A 76 -27.97 -5.43 1.33
CA ARG A 76 -29.12 -4.60 0.95
C ARG A 76 -29.89 -4.30 2.25
N LYS A 77 -29.89 -3.03 2.66
CA LYS A 77 -30.71 -2.54 3.77
C LYS A 77 -32.18 -2.77 3.37
N GLN A 78 -32.79 -3.84 3.87
CA GLN A 78 -34.22 -4.06 3.72
C GLN A 78 -34.92 -3.02 4.61
N ALA A 79 -35.82 -2.28 3.99
CA ALA A 79 -36.77 -1.41 4.66
C ALA A 79 -37.75 -2.26 5.46
N GLY A 80 -38.08 -1.78 6.65
CA GLY A 80 -39.11 -2.25 7.57
C GLY A 80 -39.35 -1.16 8.58
#